data_AF-A0A316VEH6-F1
#
_entry.id   AF-A0A316VEH6-F1
#
_cell.length_a   1.000
_cell.length_b   1.000
_cell.length_c   1.000
_cell.angle_alpha   90.00
_cell.angle_beta   90.00
_cell.angle_gamma   90.00
#
_symmetry.space_group_name_H-M   'P 1'
#
loop_
_entity.id
_entity.type
_entity.pdbx_description
1 polymer ?
#
loop_
_entity_poly.entity_id
_entity_poly.type
_entity_poly.pdbx_seq_one_letter_code
_entity_poly.pdbx_strand_id
1 'polypeptide(L)'
;MTDTTSPKEAETTAIEPKDEKKEEDKIEHIIILSTRIDFNDVVLICKGDKEDCFIHFHVESAVLACVSSPFASLLTDCKNEKEDANTIKTFLNVVYGKPDLAVCDSFHHLFMVLELGDKFCATFVVDRMIFQLCEILRVYVEEQKPLTSRYSNAVILKLLSLCRKINHKQVLASQLAFNTLKSTILRHWHQYVLKCGAKFFGKCACSCRNCACVSMFCHQNRTFDDKSSKLSVDMFFPKQSSTEYFSALELLLFTNALKTYLHNGGDAEKALFEFLSPQFKMESNNAATRVVLSFVE
;
A
#
# COMPACT_ATOMS: atom_id res chain seq x y z
N MET A 1 -55.56 43.16 62.22
CA MET A 1 -56.00 43.86 61.00
C MET A 1 -54.81 44.64 60.50
N THR A 2 -54.36 44.33 59.27
CA THR A 2 -53.76 45.23 58.23
C THR A 2 -52.83 46.36 58.71
N ASP A 3 -51.65 46.64 58.16
CA ASP A 3 -51.08 46.27 56.87
C ASP A 3 -49.60 46.74 56.77
N THR A 4 -48.86 46.03 55.92
CA THR A 4 -47.72 46.44 55.08
C THR A 4 -46.54 47.24 55.64
N THR A 5 -45.43 46.52 55.82
CA THR A 5 -44.05 46.97 55.54
C THR A 5 -43.72 46.79 54.05
N SER A 6 -43.06 47.78 53.45
CA SER A 6 -42.38 47.68 52.16
C SER A 6 -40.89 47.95 52.36
N PRO A 7 -40.00 47.14 51.79
CA PRO A 7 -38.70 47.66 51.40
C PRO A 7 -38.27 47.26 49.98
N LYS A 8 -37.75 48.29 49.30
CA LYS A 8 -36.64 48.35 48.34
C LYS A 8 -36.29 47.08 47.54
N GLU A 9 -36.45 47.28 46.23
CA GLU A 9 -35.87 46.52 45.12
C GLU A 9 -34.37 46.25 45.30
N ALA A 10 -33.99 45.00 45.11
CA ALA A 10 -32.66 44.58 44.70
C ALA A 10 -32.85 43.69 43.45
N GLU A 11 -32.24 44.09 42.35
CA GLU A 11 -32.17 43.33 41.11
C GLU A 11 -31.46 41.99 41.34
N THR A 12 -32.17 40.88 41.08
CA THR A 12 -31.57 39.57 40.88
C THR A 12 -31.68 39.24 39.39
N THR A 13 -30.54 39.33 38.69
CA THR A 13 -30.35 38.77 37.35
C THR A 13 -30.66 37.26 37.39
N ALA A 14 -31.73 36.86 36.71
CA ALA A 14 -32.03 35.47 36.42
C ALA A 14 -30.95 34.91 35.48
N ILE A 15 -30.16 33.96 35.98
CA ILE A 15 -29.33 33.11 35.16
C ILE A 15 -30.27 32.09 34.53
N GLU A 16 -30.61 32.26 33.26
CA GLU A 16 -31.19 31.18 32.46
C GLU A 16 -30.18 30.03 32.39
N PRO A 17 -30.59 28.77 32.64
CA PRO A 17 -29.73 27.64 32.37
C PRO A 17 -29.56 27.54 30.86
N LYS A 18 -28.33 27.79 30.38
CA LYS A 18 -27.91 27.35 29.05
C LYS A 18 -27.99 25.83 29.05
N ASP A 19 -29.02 25.30 28.39
CA ASP A 19 -29.03 23.93 27.91
C ASP A 19 -27.86 23.75 26.95
N GLU A 20 -26.72 23.31 27.48
CA GLU A 20 -25.68 22.65 26.71
C GLU A 20 -26.30 21.37 26.15
N LYS A 21 -26.84 21.45 24.93
CA LYS A 21 -27.04 20.28 24.09
C LYS A 21 -25.69 19.60 23.95
N LYS A 22 -25.44 18.56 24.73
CA LYS A 22 -24.42 17.56 24.44
C LYS A 22 -24.74 17.02 23.04
N GLU A 23 -23.92 17.37 22.06
CA GLU A 23 -23.88 16.63 20.80
C GLU A 23 -23.57 15.18 21.17
N GLU A 24 -24.53 14.29 20.97
CA GLU A 24 -24.33 12.86 21.15
C GLU A 24 -23.37 12.40 20.05
N ASP A 25 -22.21 11.90 20.46
CA ASP A 25 -21.23 11.28 19.56
C ASP A 25 -21.94 10.28 18.63
N LYS A 26 -21.72 10.41 17.32
CA LYS A 26 -22.38 9.54 16.35
C LYS A 26 -21.65 8.20 16.28
N ILE A 27 -22.28 7.14 16.79
CA ILE A 27 -21.71 5.79 16.79
C ILE A 27 -22.26 4.97 15.62
N GLU A 28 -21.39 4.50 14.74
CA GLU A 28 -21.69 3.52 13.70
C GLU A 28 -21.30 2.12 14.16
N HIS A 29 -22.20 1.15 14.03
CA HIS A 29 -21.95 -0.25 14.40
C HIS A 29 -21.75 -1.10 13.14
N ILE A 30 -20.59 -1.75 13.03
CA ILE A 30 -20.24 -2.63 11.92
C ILE A 30 -20.16 -4.07 12.43
N ILE A 31 -20.94 -4.94 11.80
CA ILE A 31 -20.91 -6.40 12.00
C ILE A 31 -20.35 -7.04 10.72
N ILE A 32 -19.19 -7.70 10.84
CA ILE A 32 -18.48 -8.29 9.70
C ILE A 32 -19.24 -9.51 9.15
N LEU A 33 -19.64 -10.41 10.04
CA LEU A 33 -20.45 -11.59 9.71
C LEU A 33 -21.77 -11.55 10.48
N SER A 34 -22.85 -11.16 9.80
CA SER A 34 -24.20 -11.12 10.39
C SER A 34 -24.67 -12.46 10.97
N THR A 35 -24.23 -13.58 10.37
CA THR A 35 -24.54 -14.94 10.86
C THR A 35 -23.80 -15.32 12.15
N ARG A 36 -22.91 -14.47 12.65
CA ARG A 36 -22.10 -14.72 13.85
C ARG A 36 -22.30 -13.67 14.95
N ILE A 37 -23.35 -12.84 14.84
CA ILE A 37 -23.59 -11.72 15.74
C ILE A 37 -23.63 -12.14 17.21
N ASP A 38 -24.21 -13.30 17.51
CA ASP A 38 -24.39 -13.83 18.87
C ASP A 38 -23.07 -14.23 19.55
N PHE A 39 -21.97 -14.32 18.79
CA PHE A 39 -20.67 -14.72 19.31
C PHE A 39 -19.72 -13.54 19.55
N ASN A 40 -20.11 -12.32 19.16
CA ASN A 40 -19.28 -11.13 19.34
C ASN A 40 -19.11 -10.82 20.84
N ASP A 41 -17.87 -10.82 21.30
CA ASP A 41 -17.49 -10.58 22.70
C ASP A 41 -16.52 -9.40 22.85
N VAL A 42 -16.09 -8.80 21.74
CA VAL A 42 -15.18 -7.66 21.68
C VAL A 42 -15.71 -6.60 20.72
N VAL A 43 -15.49 -5.33 21.09
CA VAL A 43 -15.73 -4.17 20.23
C VAL A 43 -14.41 -3.45 19.98
N LEU A 44 -13.97 -3.40 18.72
CA LEU A 44 -12.87 -2.53 18.31
C LEU A 44 -13.44 -1.15 17.97
N ILE A 45 -12.91 -0.11 18.59
CA ILE A 45 -13.39 1.27 18.41
C ILE A 45 -12.38 2.02 17.54
N CYS A 46 -12.87 2.60 16.45
CA CYS A 46 -12.08 3.43 15.55
C CYS A 46 -12.72 4.82 15.44
N LYS A 47 -11.90 5.85 15.27
CA LYS A 47 -12.41 7.17 14.93
C LYS A 47 -12.76 7.18 13.44
N GLY A 48 -13.98 7.57 13.09
CA GLY A 48 -14.42 7.72 11.70
C GLY A 48 -13.86 8.98 11.04
N ASP A 49 -14.10 9.11 9.73
CA ASP A 49 -13.59 10.24 8.91
C ASP A 49 -14.23 11.60 9.26
N LYS A 50 -15.39 11.58 9.91
CA LYS A 50 -16.11 12.79 10.34
C LYS A 50 -15.75 13.11 11.78
N GLU A 51 -15.63 14.40 12.09
CA GLU A 51 -15.53 14.86 13.49
C GLU A 51 -16.70 14.25 14.28
N ASP A 52 -16.36 13.71 15.46
CA ASP A 52 -17.28 13.09 16.43
C ASP A 52 -18.05 11.85 15.95
N CYS A 53 -17.51 11.15 14.96
CA CYS A 53 -17.98 9.82 14.57
C CYS A 53 -17.06 8.73 15.10
N PHE A 54 -17.61 7.74 15.80
CA PHE A 54 -16.92 6.51 16.19
C PHE A 54 -17.50 5.31 15.47
N ILE A 55 -16.64 4.40 15.04
CA ILE A 55 -17.00 3.18 14.33
C ILE A 55 -16.66 2.00 15.23
N HIS A 56 -17.67 1.23 15.59
CA HIS A 56 -17.60 0.07 16.49
C HIS A 56 -17.66 -1.21 15.66
N PHE A 57 -16.55 -1.93 15.58
CA PHE A 57 -16.47 -3.24 14.95
C PHE A 57 -16.73 -4.33 15.99
N HIS A 58 -17.83 -5.04 15.83
CA HIS A 58 -18.20 -6.16 16.70
C HIS A 58 -17.58 -7.44 16.15
N VAL A 59 -16.72 -8.06 16.97
CA VAL A 59 -15.86 -9.18 16.56
C VAL A 59 -15.71 -10.20 17.70
N GLU A 60 -15.21 -11.38 17.36
CA GLU A 60 -14.88 -12.44 18.31
C GLU A 60 -13.39 -12.44 18.66
N SER A 61 -13.10 -12.31 19.95
CA SER A 61 -11.75 -12.39 20.52
C SER A 61 -11.02 -13.65 20.07
N ALA A 62 -11.72 -14.79 20.07
CA ALA A 62 -11.19 -16.08 19.67
C ALA A 62 -10.72 -16.10 18.20
N VAL A 63 -11.47 -15.45 17.30
CA VAL A 63 -11.09 -15.38 15.87
C VAL A 63 -9.85 -14.51 15.70
N LEU A 64 -9.81 -13.35 16.38
CA LEU A 64 -8.64 -12.46 16.34
C LEU A 64 -7.39 -13.15 16.90
N ALA A 65 -7.52 -13.86 18.03
CA ALA A 65 -6.43 -14.60 18.65
C ALA A 65 -5.91 -15.76 17.76
N CYS A 66 -6.78 -16.40 16.98
CA CYS A 66 -6.37 -17.43 16.01
C CYS A 66 -5.53 -16.86 14.87
N VAL A 67 -5.77 -15.61 14.46
CA VAL A 67 -5.06 -15.00 13.32
C VAL A 67 -3.79 -14.28 13.75
N SER A 68 -3.69 -13.84 15.01
CA SER A 68 -2.60 -12.99 15.48
C SER A 68 -2.41 -13.09 16.99
N SER A 69 -1.21 -13.48 17.40
CA SER A 69 -0.80 -13.39 18.80
C SER A 69 -0.70 -11.94 19.31
N PRO A 70 -0.25 -10.93 18.53
CA PRO A 70 -0.35 -9.53 18.92
C PRO A 70 -1.78 -9.07 19.21
N PHE A 71 -2.79 -9.48 18.44
CA PHE A 71 -4.18 -9.14 18.72
C PHE A 71 -4.62 -9.70 20.07
N ALA A 72 -4.25 -10.94 20.40
CA ALA A 72 -4.52 -11.53 21.71
C ALA A 72 -3.92 -10.67 22.86
N SER A 73 -2.76 -10.06 22.65
CA SER A 73 -2.14 -9.14 23.61
C SER A 73 -2.74 -7.72 23.59
N LEU A 74 -3.19 -7.22 22.44
CA LEU A 74 -3.86 -5.91 22.35
C LEU A 74 -5.23 -5.89 23.03
N LEU A 75 -5.93 -7.03 23.03
CA LEU A 75 -7.16 -7.20 23.82
C LEU A 75 -6.92 -7.05 25.33
N THR A 76 -5.67 -7.12 25.78
CA THR A 76 -5.27 -6.90 27.17
C THR A 76 -4.66 -5.51 27.42
N ASP A 77 -4.04 -4.88 26.41
CA ASP A 77 -3.39 -3.58 26.51
C ASP A 77 -4.09 -2.53 25.62
N CYS A 78 -4.92 -1.68 26.22
CA CYS A 78 -5.67 -0.61 25.56
C CYS A 78 -4.78 0.55 25.09
N LYS A 79 -3.93 0.34 24.07
CA LYS A 79 -3.19 1.43 23.42
C LYS A 79 -4.00 2.03 22.27
N ASN A 80 -4.11 3.36 22.27
CA ASN A 80 -4.76 4.12 21.21
C ASN A 80 -3.84 4.24 19.99
N GLU A 81 -3.99 3.34 19.04
CA GLU A 81 -3.36 3.46 17.73
C GLU A 81 -4.38 3.98 16.70
N LYS A 82 -4.00 5.03 15.95
CA LYS A 82 -4.86 5.63 14.94
C LYS A 82 -4.73 4.84 13.64
N GLU A 83 -5.69 3.97 13.39
CA GLU A 83 -5.83 3.25 12.14
C GLU A 83 -7.10 3.69 11.42
N ASP A 84 -7.03 3.74 10.09
CA ASP A 84 -8.17 4.07 9.25
C ASP A 84 -9.27 2.98 9.35
N ALA A 85 -10.51 3.41 9.56
CA ALA A 85 -11.62 2.49 9.78
C ALA A 85 -11.92 1.63 8.54
N ASN A 86 -11.72 2.17 7.34
CA ASN A 86 -11.91 1.38 6.12
C ASN A 86 -10.83 0.29 5.99
N THR A 87 -9.60 0.60 6.37
CA THR A 87 -8.48 -0.36 6.40
C THR A 87 -8.75 -1.48 7.39
N ILE A 88 -9.23 -1.16 8.60
CA ILE A 88 -9.63 -2.15 9.60
C ILE A 88 -10.79 -3.01 9.09
N LYS A 89 -11.80 -2.40 8.45
CA LYS A 89 -12.93 -3.12 7.87
C LYS A 89 -12.47 -4.14 6.84
N THR A 90 -11.61 -3.75 5.90
CA THR A 90 -11.08 -4.66 4.88
C THR A 90 -10.19 -5.75 5.50
N PHE A 91 -9.36 -5.40 6.48
CA PHE A 91 -8.57 -6.37 7.25
C PHE A 91 -9.46 -7.45 7.89
N LEU A 92 -10.52 -7.03 8.61
CA LEU A 92 -11.46 -7.95 9.24
C LEU A 92 -12.22 -8.78 8.20
N ASN A 93 -12.65 -8.18 7.09
CA ASN A 93 -13.28 -8.93 5.99
C ASN A 93 -12.39 -10.08 5.49
N VAL A 94 -11.07 -9.87 5.41
CA VAL A 94 -10.11 -10.94 5.05
C VAL A 94 -10.03 -12.00 6.15
N VAL A 95 -9.89 -11.60 7.41
CA VAL A 95 -9.86 -12.49 8.59
C VAL A 95 -11.07 -13.43 8.63
N TYR A 96 -12.25 -12.88 8.33
CA TYR A 96 -13.51 -13.58 8.40
C TYR A 96 -13.89 -14.32 7.11
N GLY A 97 -12.99 -14.38 6.13
CA GLY A 97 -13.22 -15.12 4.89
C GLY A 97 -14.31 -14.51 4.01
N LYS A 98 -14.61 -13.22 4.17
CA LYS A 98 -15.45 -12.42 3.26
C LYS A 98 -14.57 -11.45 2.46
N PRO A 99 -13.72 -11.93 1.54
CA PRO A 99 -13.07 -11.04 0.60
C PRO A 99 -14.10 -10.60 -0.45
N ASP A 100 -15.15 -9.87 -0.05
CA ASP A 100 -15.85 -8.95 -0.95
C ASP A 100 -14.92 -7.75 -1.18
N LEU A 101 -13.72 -8.06 -1.65
CA LEU A 101 -12.81 -7.16 -2.31
C LEU A 101 -13.40 -7.00 -3.71
N ALA A 102 -14.57 -6.36 -3.80
CA ALA A 102 -14.99 -5.79 -5.06
C ALA A 102 -13.77 -5.02 -5.58
N VAL A 103 -13.44 -5.23 -6.85
CA VAL A 103 -12.22 -4.84 -7.57
C VAL A 103 -12.05 -3.29 -7.68
N CYS A 104 -12.41 -2.55 -6.63
CA CYS A 104 -12.49 -1.10 -6.53
C CYS A 104 -11.65 -0.50 -5.40
N ASP A 105 -11.02 -1.30 -4.54
CA ASP A 105 -10.10 -0.77 -3.54
C ASP A 105 -8.80 -0.32 -4.22
N SER A 106 -8.44 0.95 -4.04
CA SER A 106 -7.23 1.52 -4.62
C SER A 106 -6.00 0.67 -4.24
N PHE A 107 -4.99 0.59 -5.12
CA PHE A 107 -3.75 -0.15 -4.82
C PHE A 107 -3.14 0.25 -3.46
N HIS A 108 -3.27 1.53 -3.11
CA HIS A 108 -2.82 2.05 -1.83
C HIS A 108 -3.58 1.44 -0.64
N HIS A 109 -4.91 1.34 -0.73
CA HIS A 109 -5.74 0.75 0.33
C HIS A 109 -5.29 -0.66 0.68
N LEU A 110 -5.12 -1.51 -0.34
CA LEU A 110 -4.66 -2.89 -0.14
C LEU A 110 -3.25 -2.95 0.45
N PHE A 111 -2.39 -1.97 0.13
CA PHE A 111 -1.08 -1.87 0.76
C PHE A 111 -1.18 -1.50 2.24
N MET A 112 -2.11 -0.62 2.65
CA MET A 112 -2.36 -0.32 4.06
C MET A 112 -2.86 -1.55 4.81
N VAL A 113 -3.76 -2.34 4.22
CA VAL A 113 -4.24 -3.59 4.80
C VAL A 113 -3.09 -4.60 4.96
N LEU A 114 -2.16 -4.64 4.01
CA LEU A 114 -0.94 -5.45 4.12
C LEU A 114 -0.06 -4.99 5.28
N GLU A 115 0.20 -3.69 5.40
CA GLU A 115 1.00 -3.11 6.49
C GLU A 115 0.34 -3.38 7.85
N LEU A 116 -0.99 -3.31 7.94
CA LEU A 116 -1.75 -3.68 9.12
C LEU A 116 -1.60 -5.18 9.45
N GLY A 117 -1.66 -6.03 8.43
CA GLY A 117 -1.43 -7.47 8.57
C GLY A 117 -0.03 -7.79 9.10
N ASP A 118 1.00 -7.13 8.57
CA ASP A 118 2.38 -7.31 9.03
C ASP A 118 2.56 -6.82 10.47
N LYS A 119 2.01 -5.64 10.79
CA LYS A 119 2.01 -5.05 12.14
C LYS A 119 1.45 -5.99 13.19
N PHE A 120 0.35 -6.67 12.86
CA PHE A 120 -0.28 -7.64 13.76
C PHE A 120 0.21 -9.08 13.54
N CYS A 121 1.30 -9.31 12.80
CA CYS A 121 1.81 -10.66 12.52
C CYS A 121 0.75 -11.62 11.93
N ALA A 122 -0.25 -11.08 11.24
CA ALA A 122 -1.32 -11.82 10.59
C ALA A 122 -0.86 -12.28 9.21
N THR A 123 0.06 -13.25 9.17
CA THR A 123 0.69 -13.75 7.93
C THR A 123 -0.31 -14.14 6.84
N PHE A 124 -1.46 -14.71 7.23
CA PHE A 124 -2.53 -15.04 6.29
C PHE A 124 -3.08 -13.80 5.55
N VAL A 125 -3.24 -12.68 6.26
CA VAL A 125 -3.70 -11.42 5.66
C VAL A 125 -2.62 -10.86 4.73
N VAL A 126 -1.35 -10.88 5.16
CA VAL A 126 -0.22 -10.43 4.34
C VAL A 126 -0.16 -11.21 3.03
N ASP A 127 -0.21 -12.54 3.09
CA ASP A 127 -0.21 -13.42 1.93
C ASP A 127 -1.39 -13.10 1.00
N ARG A 128 -2.60 -12.96 1.56
CA ARG A 128 -3.80 -12.65 0.78
C ARG A 128 -3.65 -11.31 0.05
N MET A 129 -3.12 -10.29 0.71
CA MET A 129 -2.88 -8.98 0.09
C MET A 129 -1.80 -9.05 -0.98
N ILE A 130 -0.73 -9.82 -0.79
CA ILE A 130 0.29 -10.03 -1.83
C ILE A 130 -0.35 -10.60 -3.11
N PHE A 131 -1.22 -11.62 -3.00
CA PHE A 131 -1.90 -12.18 -4.16
C PHE A 131 -2.80 -11.15 -4.87
N GLN A 132 -3.53 -10.33 -4.12
CA GLN A 132 -4.39 -9.28 -4.68
C GLN A 132 -3.57 -8.17 -5.38
N LEU A 133 -2.46 -7.75 -4.77
CA LEU A 133 -1.56 -6.77 -5.37
C LEU A 133 -0.91 -7.29 -6.66
N CYS A 134 -0.58 -8.58 -6.72
CA CYS A 134 -0.09 -9.24 -7.94
C CYS A 134 -1.15 -9.23 -9.04
N GLU A 135 -2.39 -9.55 -8.69
CA GLU A 135 -3.52 -9.55 -9.63
C GLU A 135 -3.80 -8.15 -10.18
N ILE A 136 -3.73 -7.12 -9.34
CA ILE A 136 -3.86 -5.73 -9.79
C ILE A 136 -2.74 -5.34 -10.74
N LEU A 137 -1.48 -5.73 -10.47
CA LEU A 137 -0.38 -5.47 -11.39
C LEU A 137 -0.63 -6.15 -12.74
N ARG A 138 -1.09 -7.40 -12.73
CA ARG A 138 -1.43 -8.16 -13.94
C ARG A 138 -2.51 -7.44 -14.75
N VAL A 139 -3.63 -7.10 -14.12
CA VAL A 139 -4.74 -6.37 -14.77
C VAL A 139 -4.29 -5.00 -15.28
N TYR A 140 -3.50 -4.27 -14.49
CA TYR A 140 -2.96 -2.97 -14.90
C TYR A 140 -2.12 -3.09 -16.17
N VAL A 141 -1.23 -4.07 -16.23
CA VAL A 141 -0.28 -4.20 -17.33
C VAL A 141 -0.91 -4.85 -18.56
N GLU A 142 -1.70 -5.91 -18.40
CA GLU A 142 -2.28 -6.69 -19.50
C GLU A 142 -3.55 -6.03 -20.08
N GLU A 143 -4.47 -5.58 -19.23
CA GLU A 143 -5.78 -5.06 -19.67
C GLU A 143 -5.76 -3.55 -19.96
N GLN A 144 -4.60 -2.91 -19.81
CA GLN A 144 -4.39 -1.47 -19.97
C GLN A 144 -5.34 -0.58 -19.14
N LYS A 145 -5.99 -1.13 -18.12
CA LYS A 145 -6.89 -0.34 -17.26
C LYS A 145 -6.11 0.74 -16.51
N PRO A 146 -6.71 1.93 -16.30
CA PRO A 146 -6.13 2.93 -15.42
C PRO A 146 -6.13 2.39 -13.99
N LEU A 147 -5.01 2.57 -13.28
CA LEU A 147 -4.92 2.21 -11.88
C LEU A 147 -5.10 3.46 -11.02
N THR A 148 -6.10 3.44 -10.16
CA THR A 148 -6.27 4.45 -9.11
C THR A 148 -5.23 4.18 -8.02
N SER A 149 -4.16 4.97 -8.03
CA SER A 149 -3.06 4.86 -7.06
C SER A 149 -2.41 6.22 -6.82
N ARG A 150 -2.17 6.55 -5.55
CA ARG A 150 -1.35 7.74 -5.18
C ARG A 150 0.10 7.61 -5.64
N TYR A 151 0.56 6.39 -5.90
CA TYR A 151 1.90 6.11 -6.41
C TYR A 151 2.01 6.28 -7.94
N SER A 152 0.91 6.58 -8.65
CA SER A 152 0.91 6.73 -10.11
C SER A 152 1.60 5.55 -10.82
N ASN A 153 2.57 5.82 -11.69
CA ASN A 153 3.39 4.83 -12.41
C ASN A 153 4.52 4.23 -11.55
N ALA A 154 4.57 4.46 -10.23
CA ALA A 154 5.57 3.90 -9.33
C ALA A 154 5.05 2.68 -8.52
N VAL A 155 3.93 2.09 -8.94
CA VAL A 155 3.35 0.90 -8.32
C VAL A 155 4.31 -0.29 -8.30
N ILE A 156 5.07 -0.50 -9.38
CA ILE A 156 6.09 -1.56 -9.42
C ILE A 156 7.18 -1.33 -8.38
N LEU A 157 7.56 -0.08 -8.11
CA LEU A 157 8.55 0.24 -7.09
C LEU A 157 8.02 -0.17 -5.72
N LYS A 158 6.75 0.10 -5.41
CA LYS A 158 6.16 -0.32 -4.14
C LYS A 158 6.15 -1.85 -3.97
N LEU A 159 5.89 -2.59 -5.05
CA LEU A 159 5.96 -4.05 -5.06
C LEU A 159 7.40 -4.57 -4.94
N LEU A 160 8.37 -3.90 -5.56
CA LEU A 160 9.79 -4.21 -5.41
C LEU A 160 10.27 -3.98 -3.98
N SER A 161 9.89 -2.86 -3.38
CA SER A 161 10.16 -2.57 -1.97
C SER A 161 9.58 -3.65 -1.06
N LEU A 162 8.34 -4.08 -1.30
CA LEU A 162 7.73 -5.20 -0.57
C LEU A 162 8.51 -6.50 -0.78
N CYS A 163 8.86 -6.84 -2.03
CA CYS A 163 9.66 -8.02 -2.35
C CYS A 163 11.00 -8.01 -1.62
N ARG A 164 11.65 -6.85 -1.55
CA ARG A 164 12.87 -6.63 -0.77
C ARG A 164 12.64 -6.86 0.72
N LYS A 165 11.62 -6.23 1.31
CA LYS A 165 11.30 -6.41 2.74
C LYS A 165 11.09 -7.89 3.10
N ILE A 166 10.35 -8.63 2.27
CA ILE A 166 10.14 -10.08 2.47
C ILE A 166 11.47 -10.84 2.34
N ASN A 167 12.27 -10.55 1.31
CA ASN A 167 13.58 -11.18 1.11
C ASN A 167 14.55 -10.96 2.28
N HIS A 168 14.47 -9.80 2.94
CA HIS A 168 15.25 -9.46 4.13
C HIS A 168 14.55 -9.83 5.45
N LYS A 169 13.46 -10.61 5.41
CA LYS A 169 12.69 -11.05 6.57
C LYS A 169 12.16 -9.91 7.45
N GLN A 170 11.92 -8.74 6.85
CA GLN A 170 11.34 -7.57 7.51
C GLN A 170 9.80 -7.60 7.47
N VAL A 171 9.21 -8.40 6.58
CA VAL A 171 7.77 -8.64 6.48
C VAL A 171 7.54 -10.14 6.51
N LEU A 172 6.59 -10.60 7.33
CA LEU A 172 6.25 -12.02 7.43
C LEU A 172 5.28 -12.43 6.32
N ALA A 173 5.79 -13.17 5.34
CA ALA A 173 5.00 -13.75 4.26
C ALA A 173 5.42 -15.20 4.02
N SER A 174 4.50 -16.03 3.52
CA SER A 174 4.84 -17.39 3.12
C SER A 174 5.76 -17.40 1.89
N GLN A 175 6.51 -18.49 1.75
CA GLN A 175 7.35 -18.71 0.57
C GLN A 175 6.52 -18.69 -0.73
N LEU A 176 5.26 -19.16 -0.67
CA LEU A 176 4.36 -19.16 -1.81
C LEU A 176 4.00 -17.73 -2.24
N ALA A 177 3.63 -16.87 -1.30
CA ALA A 177 3.33 -15.47 -1.57
C ALA A 177 4.56 -14.73 -2.11
N PHE A 178 5.74 -14.94 -1.50
CA PHE A 178 7.01 -14.38 -1.97
C PHE A 178 7.34 -14.79 -3.41
N ASN A 179 7.27 -16.10 -3.71
CA ASN A 179 7.55 -16.62 -5.05
C ASN A 179 6.56 -16.08 -6.09
N THR A 180 5.29 -15.92 -5.70
CA THR A 180 4.26 -15.36 -6.58
C THR A 180 4.53 -13.89 -6.88
N LEU A 181 4.88 -13.09 -5.87
CA LEU A 181 5.28 -11.69 -6.05
C LEU A 181 6.50 -11.58 -6.98
N LYS A 182 7.55 -12.34 -6.69
CA LYS A 182 8.78 -12.38 -7.50
C LYS A 182 8.46 -12.76 -8.95
N SER A 183 7.71 -13.83 -9.17
CA SER A 183 7.36 -14.30 -10.52
C SER A 183 6.51 -13.27 -11.28
N THR A 184 5.55 -12.64 -10.60
CA THR A 184 4.68 -11.61 -11.20
C THR A 184 5.49 -10.39 -11.63
N ILE A 185 6.39 -9.89 -10.78
CA ILE A 185 7.29 -8.78 -11.11
C ILE A 185 8.13 -9.13 -12.35
N LEU A 186 8.77 -10.31 -12.37
CA LEU A 186 9.62 -10.72 -13.48
C LEU A 186 8.84 -10.83 -14.80
N ARG A 187 7.64 -11.42 -14.76
CA ARG A 187 6.80 -11.62 -15.94
C ARG A 187 6.32 -10.29 -16.53
N HIS A 188 5.96 -9.34 -15.69
CA HIS A 188 5.31 -8.10 -16.13
C HIS A 188 6.25 -6.89 -16.21
N TRP A 189 7.52 -7.01 -15.80
CA TRP A 189 8.48 -5.91 -15.81
C TRP A 189 8.59 -5.20 -17.17
N HIS A 190 8.79 -5.97 -18.24
CA HIS A 190 8.97 -5.39 -19.57
C HIS A 190 7.74 -4.60 -20.04
N GLN A 191 6.56 -5.21 -19.93
CA GLN A 191 5.30 -4.59 -20.31
C GLN A 191 5.00 -3.36 -19.44
N TYR A 192 5.35 -3.42 -18.15
CA TYR A 192 5.23 -2.28 -17.24
C TYR A 192 6.11 -1.10 -17.67
N VAL A 193 7.38 -1.36 -17.98
CA VAL A 193 8.34 -0.34 -18.44
C VAL A 193 7.86 0.30 -19.76
N LEU A 194 7.34 -0.51 -20.69
CA LEU A 194 6.68 0.00 -21.91
C LEU A 194 5.48 0.90 -21.59
N LYS A 195 4.60 0.47 -20.67
CA LYS A 195 3.42 1.23 -20.27
C LYS A 195 3.79 2.58 -19.64
N CYS A 196 4.91 2.65 -18.92
CA CYS A 196 5.42 3.88 -18.33
C CYS A 196 6.13 4.81 -19.35
N GLY A 197 6.06 4.50 -20.65
CA GLY A 197 6.55 5.38 -21.72
C GLY A 197 7.97 5.09 -22.18
N ALA A 198 8.61 4.03 -21.69
CA ALA A 198 9.92 3.63 -22.19
C ALA A 198 9.85 3.22 -23.66
N LYS A 199 10.75 3.78 -24.47
CA LYS A 199 10.89 3.39 -25.87
C LYS A 199 12.17 2.60 -26.05
N PHE A 200 12.01 1.33 -26.42
CA PHE A 200 13.12 0.46 -26.80
C PHE A 200 13.37 0.63 -28.30
N PHE A 201 14.38 1.41 -28.67
CA PHE A 201 14.79 1.55 -30.06
C PHE A 201 15.78 0.45 -30.42
N GLY A 202 15.40 -0.42 -31.34
CA GLY A 202 16.26 -1.44 -31.94
C GLY A 202 15.61 -1.97 -33.22
N LYS A 203 16.37 -2.04 -34.32
CA LYS A 203 15.91 -2.70 -35.54
C LYS A 203 15.75 -4.18 -35.26
N CYS A 204 14.55 -4.73 -35.47
CA CYS A 204 14.33 -6.16 -35.40
C CYS A 204 15.03 -6.79 -36.62
N ALA A 205 16.17 -7.45 -36.41
CA ALA A 205 16.88 -8.21 -37.44
C ALA A 205 16.51 -9.72 -37.42
N CYS A 206 15.31 -10.08 -36.92
CA CYS A 206 14.79 -11.43 -37.04
C CYS A 206 14.01 -11.54 -38.36
N SER A 207 14.51 -12.33 -39.31
CA SER A 207 13.84 -12.70 -40.57
C SER A 207 12.75 -13.77 -40.37
N CYS A 208 12.39 -14.07 -39.13
CA CYS A 208 11.43 -15.08 -38.74
C CYS A 208 9.99 -14.56 -38.90
N ARG A 209 9.41 -14.72 -40.10
CA ARG A 209 8.03 -14.29 -40.43
C ARG A 209 6.91 -14.92 -39.58
N ASN A 210 7.20 -15.95 -38.78
CA ASN A 210 6.22 -16.70 -37.97
C ASN A 210 6.64 -16.88 -36.49
N CYS A 211 7.37 -15.92 -35.90
CA CYS A 211 7.67 -15.98 -34.47
C CYS A 211 6.46 -15.51 -33.64
N ALA A 212 5.47 -16.38 -33.45
CA ALA A 212 4.41 -16.24 -32.44
C ALA A 212 4.95 -16.57 -31.03
N CYS A 213 6.22 -16.25 -30.75
CA CYS A 213 6.84 -16.52 -29.48
C CYS A 213 6.58 -15.34 -28.55
N VAL A 214 5.62 -15.56 -27.66
CA VAL A 214 5.49 -14.89 -26.36
C VAL A 214 6.73 -15.13 -25.46
N SER A 215 7.70 -15.94 -25.90
CA SER A 215 8.99 -16.09 -25.24
C SER A 215 9.97 -14.97 -25.63
N MET A 216 10.30 -14.14 -24.64
CA MET A 216 11.23 -13.00 -24.68
C MET A 216 12.68 -13.33 -25.10
N PHE A 217 12.99 -14.56 -25.51
CA PHE A 217 14.36 -15.03 -25.74
C PHE A 217 14.86 -14.90 -27.19
N CYS A 218 14.02 -14.55 -28.16
CA CYS A 218 14.46 -14.31 -29.54
C CYS A 218 15.19 -12.94 -29.73
N HIS A 219 15.32 -12.15 -28.65
CA HIS A 219 15.75 -10.75 -28.68
C HIS A 219 17.13 -10.46 -28.09
N GLN A 220 18.01 -11.47 -27.97
CA GLN A 220 19.38 -11.30 -27.47
C GLN A 220 20.25 -10.29 -28.25
N ASN A 221 19.80 -9.80 -29.41
CA ASN A 221 20.50 -8.81 -30.23
C ASN A 221 19.76 -7.47 -30.38
N ARG A 222 18.98 -7.02 -29.38
CA ARG A 222 18.71 -5.58 -29.28
C ARG A 222 19.93 -4.93 -28.63
N THR A 223 20.88 -4.48 -29.45
CA THR A 223 21.85 -3.49 -29.00
C THR A 223 21.06 -2.23 -28.64
N PHE A 224 20.99 -1.95 -27.33
CA PHE A 224 20.46 -0.70 -26.84
C PHE A 224 21.40 0.40 -27.33
N ASP A 225 20.91 1.25 -28.23
CA ASP A 225 21.67 2.43 -28.62
C ASP A 225 21.63 3.40 -27.43
N ASP A 226 22.71 3.40 -26.66
CA ASP A 226 22.93 4.12 -25.39
C ASP A 226 22.63 5.62 -25.50
N LYS A 227 22.61 6.15 -26.73
CA LYS A 227 22.33 7.55 -27.04
C LYS A 227 20.85 7.91 -27.17
N SER A 228 19.93 6.94 -27.28
CA SER A 228 18.51 7.21 -27.64
C SER A 228 17.46 6.67 -26.69
N SER A 229 17.79 5.72 -25.82
CA SER A 229 16.85 5.13 -24.86
C SER A 229 16.78 5.96 -23.57
N LYS A 230 15.98 7.02 -23.58
CA LYS A 230 15.66 7.81 -22.37
C LYS A 230 14.62 7.07 -21.53
N LEU A 231 15.04 6.12 -20.70
CA LEU A 231 14.22 5.68 -19.57
C LEU A 231 14.78 6.36 -18.32
N SER A 232 14.11 7.40 -17.85
CA SER A 232 14.45 8.04 -16.58
C SER A 232 13.47 7.61 -15.50
N VAL A 233 13.95 7.69 -14.26
CA VAL A 233 13.15 7.45 -13.06
C VAL A 233 11.91 8.35 -13.07
N ASP A 234 12.04 9.61 -13.50
CA ASP A 234 10.95 10.59 -13.57
C ASP A 234 9.75 10.14 -14.41
N MET A 235 9.95 9.24 -15.38
CA MET A 235 8.84 8.67 -16.17
C MET A 235 7.87 7.84 -15.32
N PHE A 236 8.34 7.35 -14.17
CA PHE A 236 7.53 6.63 -13.19
C PHE A 236 6.86 7.57 -12.16
N PHE A 237 7.27 8.86 -12.12
CA PHE A 237 6.80 9.87 -11.17
C PHE A 237 6.22 11.10 -11.89
N PRO A 238 5.14 10.97 -12.69
CA PRO A 238 4.57 12.09 -13.44
C PRO A 238 3.92 13.18 -12.55
N LYS A 239 3.85 12.95 -11.23
CA LYS A 239 3.37 13.92 -10.22
C LYS A 239 4.44 14.07 -9.13
N GLN A 240 4.83 15.31 -8.81
CA GLN A 240 5.83 15.61 -7.77
C GLN A 240 5.50 14.96 -6.41
N SER A 241 4.21 14.75 -6.09
CA SER A 241 3.80 14.10 -4.84
C SER A 241 4.19 12.61 -4.73
N SER A 242 4.55 11.95 -5.84
CA SER A 242 4.82 10.51 -5.81
C SER A 242 6.19 10.15 -5.22
N THR A 243 7.16 11.07 -5.24
CA THR A 243 8.48 10.87 -4.60
C THR A 243 8.42 10.95 -3.08
N GLU A 244 7.39 11.61 -2.51
CA GLU A 244 7.18 11.70 -1.05
C GLU A 244 6.91 10.33 -0.41
N TYR A 245 6.52 9.33 -1.20
CA TYR A 245 6.17 7.99 -0.71
C TYR A 245 7.34 6.99 -0.73
N PHE A 246 8.50 7.38 -1.23
CA PHE A 246 9.66 6.50 -1.38
C PHE A 246 10.88 7.12 -0.74
N SER A 247 11.65 6.31 -0.03
CA SER A 247 12.93 6.72 0.52
C SER A 247 13.96 6.95 -0.59
N ALA A 248 14.96 7.78 -0.32
CA ALA A 248 16.09 7.99 -1.23
C ALA A 248 16.79 6.67 -1.61
N LEU A 249 16.86 5.71 -0.67
CA LEU A 249 17.41 4.38 -0.92
C LEU A 249 16.58 3.58 -1.92
N GLU A 250 15.25 3.58 -1.79
CA GLU A 250 14.36 2.88 -2.73
C GLU A 250 14.47 3.45 -4.15
N LEU A 251 14.50 4.78 -4.27
CA LEU A 251 14.68 5.45 -5.55
C LEU A 251 16.03 5.12 -6.18
N LEU A 252 17.10 5.11 -5.39
CA LEU A 252 18.44 4.77 -5.85
C LEU A 252 18.55 3.30 -6.30
N LEU A 253 18.02 2.37 -5.51
CA LEU A 253 17.96 0.94 -5.86
C LEU A 253 17.16 0.73 -7.15
N PHE A 254 16.03 1.42 -7.29
CA PHE A 254 15.20 1.34 -8.49
C PHE A 254 15.94 1.89 -9.72
N THR A 255 16.62 3.03 -9.57
CA THR A 255 17.44 3.61 -10.63
C THR A 255 18.50 2.63 -11.13
N ASN A 256 19.19 1.96 -10.21
CA ASN A 256 20.20 0.97 -10.55
C ASN A 256 19.59 -0.27 -11.20
N ALA A 257 18.47 -0.77 -10.68
CA ALA A 257 17.75 -1.89 -11.29
C ALA A 257 17.32 -1.56 -12.73
N LEU A 258 16.83 -0.36 -12.99
CA LEU A 258 16.49 0.11 -14.34
C LEU A 258 17.73 0.19 -15.25
N LYS A 259 18.86 0.72 -14.76
CA LYS A 259 20.11 0.73 -15.53
C LYS A 259 20.58 -0.69 -15.86
N THR A 260 20.59 -1.58 -14.87
CA THR A 260 20.94 -2.99 -15.05
C THR A 260 20.03 -3.67 -16.07
N TYR A 261 18.72 -3.41 -15.99
CA TYR A 261 17.74 -3.90 -16.95
C TYR A 261 18.08 -3.47 -18.39
N LEU A 262 18.37 -2.19 -18.60
CA LEU A 262 18.70 -1.64 -19.92
C LEU A 262 20.04 -2.16 -20.46
N HIS A 263 21.10 -2.12 -19.63
CA HIS A 263 22.43 -2.57 -20.03
C HIS A 263 22.49 -4.07 -20.34
N ASN A 264 21.62 -4.87 -19.75
CA ASN A 264 21.57 -6.32 -19.97
C ASN A 264 20.48 -6.74 -20.96
N GLY A 265 20.08 -5.87 -21.90
CA GLY A 265 19.20 -6.27 -22.98
C GLY A 265 17.74 -6.50 -22.56
N GLY A 266 17.31 -5.94 -21.42
CA GLY A 266 15.99 -6.18 -20.85
C GLY A 266 15.91 -7.40 -19.93
N ASP A 267 17.02 -7.79 -19.30
CA ASP A 267 17.08 -8.89 -18.32
C ASP A 267 16.46 -8.46 -16.98
N ALA A 268 15.20 -8.82 -16.76
CA ALA A 268 14.45 -8.53 -15.54
C ALA A 268 15.00 -9.28 -14.31
N GLU A 269 15.62 -10.44 -14.51
CA GLU A 269 16.14 -11.26 -13.41
C GLU A 269 17.38 -10.62 -12.80
N LYS A 270 18.32 -10.15 -13.63
CA LYS A 270 19.47 -9.36 -13.17
C LYS A 270 19.05 -8.05 -12.51
N ALA A 271 18.08 -7.35 -13.08
CA ALA A 271 17.56 -6.11 -12.52
C ALA A 271 16.94 -6.33 -11.13
N LEU A 272 16.15 -7.39 -10.97
CA LEU A 272 15.56 -7.76 -9.69
C LEU A 272 16.63 -8.20 -8.69
N PHE A 273 17.61 -9.00 -9.12
CA PHE A 273 18.72 -9.41 -8.27
C PHE A 273 19.48 -8.19 -7.71
N GLU A 274 19.78 -7.21 -8.55
CA GLU A 274 20.42 -5.95 -8.14
C GLU A 274 19.59 -5.20 -7.10
N PHE A 275 18.26 -5.09 -7.31
CA PHE A 275 17.36 -4.43 -6.37
C PHE A 275 17.30 -5.13 -5.01
N LEU A 276 17.29 -6.47 -5.01
CA LEU A 276 17.18 -7.29 -3.80
C LEU A 276 18.52 -7.42 -3.05
N SER A 277 19.63 -7.12 -3.72
CA SER A 277 20.97 -7.34 -3.16
C SER A 277 21.22 -6.52 -1.88
N PRO A 278 21.87 -7.12 -0.86
CA PRO A 278 22.24 -6.43 0.37
C PRO A 278 23.42 -5.46 0.17
N GLN A 279 24.26 -5.69 -0.84
CA GLN A 279 25.49 -4.95 -1.06
C GLN A 279 25.26 -3.80 -2.04
N PHE A 280 24.87 -2.64 -1.53
CA PHE A 280 25.10 -1.42 -2.30
C PHE A 280 26.57 -1.03 -2.13
N LYS A 281 27.42 -1.43 -3.08
CA LYS A 281 28.74 -0.80 -3.21
C LYS A 281 28.47 0.59 -3.77
N MET A 282 28.53 1.63 -2.93
CA MET A 282 28.69 2.99 -3.43
C MET A 282 30.07 3.04 -4.11
N GLU A 283 30.14 2.71 -5.38
CA GLU A 283 31.27 3.11 -6.20
C GLU A 283 31.18 4.63 -6.33
N SER A 284 31.96 5.31 -5.49
CA SER A 284 32.19 6.74 -5.54
C SER A 284 32.93 7.05 -6.83
N ASN A 285 32.23 7.21 -7.95
CA ASN A 285 32.72 7.97 -9.09
C ASN A 285 31.59 8.40 -10.03
N ASN A 286 31.61 9.69 -10.32
CA ASN A 286 30.96 10.40 -11.43
C ASN A 286 29.47 10.77 -11.31
N ALA A 287 29.25 12.08 -11.18
CA ALA A 287 28.10 12.93 -11.58
C ALA A 287 26.67 12.56 -11.12
N ALA A 288 26.28 11.30 -11.06
CA ALA A 288 24.93 10.85 -10.69
C ALA A 288 24.63 11.08 -9.19
N THR A 289 25.65 11.02 -8.32
CA THR A 289 25.50 11.32 -6.88
C THR A 289 25.15 12.79 -6.63
N ARG A 290 25.53 13.71 -7.53
CA ARG A 290 25.11 15.13 -7.43
C ARG A 290 23.63 15.31 -7.74
N VAL A 291 23.05 14.50 -8.63
CA VAL A 291 21.63 14.58 -8.96
C VAL A 291 20.77 14.09 -7.80
N VAL A 292 21.20 13.06 -7.05
CA VAL A 292 20.46 12.56 -5.88
C VAL A 292 20.52 13.54 -4.70
N LEU A 293 21.64 14.26 -4.52
CA LEU A 293 21.77 15.26 -3.46
C LEU A 293 21.03 16.58 -3.80
N SER A 294 20.77 16.89 -5.06
CA SER A 294 19.96 18.06 -5.45
C SER A 294 18.44 17.88 -5.28
N PHE A 295 17.97 16.70 -4.84
CA PHE A 295 16.57 16.46 -4.46
C PHE A 295 16.32 16.55 -2.94
N VAL A 296 17.36 16.85 -2.15
CA VAL A 296 17.31 16.90 -0.67
C VAL A 296 17.59 18.32 -0.13
N GLU A 297 17.47 19.35 -0.97
CA GLU A 297 17.39 20.76 -0.52
C GLU A 297 16.06 21.39 -0.93
#